data_AF-A0A0C2WIB7-F1
#
_entry.id   AF-A0A0C2WIB7-F1
#
_cell.length_a   1.000
_cell.length_b   1.000
_cell.length_c   1.000
_cell.angle_alpha   90.00
_cell.angle_beta   90.00
_cell.angle_gamma   90.00
#
_symmetry.space_group_name_H-M   'P 1'
#
loop_
_entity.id
_entity.type
_entity.pdbx_description
1 polymer ?
#
loop_
_entity_poly.entity_id
_entity_poly.type
_entity_poly.pdbx_seq_one_letter_code
_entity_poly.pdbx_strand_id
1 'polypeptide(L)'
;IYMPLTLFTNANLRVLNREGPVLPTTKISVSGTKGKENSAKILDLAKFEAQYGHEENLTRSEWTEAARNLIRFLDSIVPDGPYRPSTRWDSHFGFFDSREDLDTNFKAILLLDIRMRKDYIAQPFEFSVSYYASQLGDMIRDVQHKEVKE
;
A
#
# COMPACT_ATOMS: atom_id res chain seq x y z
N ILE A 1 7.70 4.43 -6.86
CA ILE A 1 7.93 4.44 -5.39
C ILE A 1 6.75 3.72 -4.75
N TYR A 2 7.02 2.72 -3.90
CA TYR A 2 5.97 2.03 -3.14
C TYR A 2 5.50 2.90 -1.98
N MET A 3 4.18 3.00 -1.77
CA MET A 3 3.58 3.74 -0.66
C MET A 3 2.80 2.76 0.23
N PRO A 4 3.28 2.51 1.46
CA PRO A 4 2.55 1.70 2.44
C PRO A 4 1.18 2.29 2.79
N LEU A 5 0.18 1.43 2.97
CA LEU A 5 -1.16 1.78 3.45
C LEU A 5 -1.15 2.30 4.88
N THR A 6 -0.13 1.96 5.68
CA THR A 6 0.06 2.54 7.01
C THR A 6 0.13 4.06 6.97
N LEU A 7 0.60 4.68 5.88
CA LEU A 7 0.59 6.14 5.71
C LEU A 7 -0.83 6.72 5.59
N PHE A 8 -1.80 5.91 5.20
CA PHE A 8 -3.17 6.32 4.86
C PHE A 8 -4.19 5.95 5.93
N THR A 9 -3.79 5.36 7.06
CA THR A 9 -4.68 5.25 8.22
C THR A 9 -4.95 6.65 8.79
N ASN A 10 -6.14 6.89 9.30
CA ASN A 10 -6.53 8.16 9.90
C ASN A 10 -5.63 8.54 11.06
N ALA A 11 -5.18 7.55 11.85
CA ALA A 11 -4.22 7.76 12.92
C ALA A 11 -2.89 8.33 12.38
N ASN A 12 -2.33 7.70 11.35
CA ASN A 12 -1.04 8.10 10.80
C ASN A 12 -1.14 9.35 9.93
N LEU A 13 -2.26 9.59 9.24
CA LEU A 13 -2.53 10.85 8.57
C LEU A 13 -2.57 12.02 9.56
N ARG A 14 -3.09 11.84 10.78
CA ARG A 14 -3.03 12.89 11.81
C ARG A 14 -1.60 13.18 12.25
N VAL A 15 -0.78 12.14 12.41
CA VAL A 15 0.65 12.28 12.73
C VAL A 15 1.36 13.03 11.59
N LEU A 16 1.20 12.59 10.35
CA LEU A 16 1.81 13.23 9.18
C LEU A 16 1.45 14.72 9.09
N ASN A 17 0.19 15.07 9.36
CA ASN A 17 -0.26 16.47 9.32
C ASN A 17 0.22 17.32 10.51
N ARG A 18 0.37 16.74 11.71
CA ARG A 18 0.75 17.49 12.93
C ARG A 18 2.26 17.56 13.14
N GLU A 19 2.95 16.47 12.83
CA GLU A 19 4.35 16.22 13.19
C GLU A 19 5.25 16.15 11.95
N GLY A 20 4.71 16.35 10.75
CA GLY A 20 5.44 16.29 9.49
C GLY A 20 6.86 16.89 9.50
N PRO A 21 7.09 18.11 10.06
CA PRO A 21 8.42 18.72 10.10
C PRO A 21 9.46 18.00 10.98
N VAL A 22 9.02 17.21 11.97
CA VAL A 22 9.89 16.50 12.91
C VAL A 22 10.04 15.01 12.59
N LEU A 23 9.28 14.49 11.62
CA LEU A 23 9.35 13.09 11.25
C LEU A 23 10.72 12.74 10.64
N PRO A 24 11.23 11.52 10.89
CA PRO A 24 12.50 11.09 10.34
C PRO A 24 12.48 11.11 8.80
N THR A 25 13.49 11.75 8.20
CA THR A 25 13.66 11.80 6.75
C THR A 25 14.97 11.17 6.31
N THR A 26 14.96 10.52 5.15
CA THR A 26 16.16 10.08 4.42
C THR A 26 16.41 11.00 3.23
N LYS A 27 17.70 11.25 2.93
CA LYS A 27 18.13 12.05 1.80
C LYS A 27 18.29 11.15 0.58
N ILE A 28 17.59 11.45 -0.50
CA ILE A 28 17.76 10.77 -1.79
C ILE A 28 18.42 11.71 -2.79
N SER A 29 19.27 11.15 -3.65
CA SER A 29 19.83 11.87 -4.79
C SER A 29 18.79 11.85 -5.92
N VAL A 30 18.48 13.02 -6.45
CA VAL A 30 17.55 13.21 -7.56
C VAL A 30 18.39 13.65 -8.75
N SER A 31 18.40 12.84 -9.81
CA SER A 31 19.14 13.14 -11.04
C SER A 31 18.66 14.47 -11.62
N GLY A 32 19.46 15.52 -11.44
CA GLY A 32 19.21 16.83 -12.02
C GLY A 32 19.63 16.85 -13.50
N THR A 33 18.87 17.54 -14.34
CA THR A 33 19.35 17.97 -15.64
C THR A 33 20.45 19.02 -15.44
N LYS A 34 21.66 18.74 -15.96
CA LYS A 34 22.87 19.61 -15.94
C LYS A 34 23.73 19.60 -14.67
N GLY A 35 24.25 18.44 -14.26
CA GLY A 35 25.46 18.35 -13.41
C GLY A 35 25.35 18.89 -11.98
N LYS A 36 24.17 19.30 -11.53
CA LYS A 36 23.88 19.57 -10.12
C LYS A 36 23.18 18.35 -9.53
N GLU A 37 23.84 17.70 -8.57
CA GLU A 37 23.17 16.74 -7.68
C GLU A 37 22.12 17.51 -6.87
N ASN A 38 20.86 17.37 -7.24
CA ASN A 38 19.76 17.81 -6.40
C ASN A 38 19.48 16.70 -5.41
N SER A 39 19.21 17.06 -4.16
CA SER A 39 18.86 16.09 -3.14
C SER A 39 17.53 16.45 -2.52
N ALA A 40 16.67 15.46 -2.37
CA ALA A 40 15.37 15.61 -1.72
C ALA A 40 15.41 14.88 -0.38
N LYS A 41 14.76 15.48 0.62
CA LYS A 41 14.45 14.78 1.88
C LYS A 41 13.08 14.14 1.71
N ILE A 42 13.00 12.83 1.88
CA ILE A 42 11.76 12.06 1.86
C ILE A 42 11.54 11.41 3.22
N LEU A 43 10.30 11.09 3.56
CA LEU A 43 9.97 10.36 4.77
C LEU A 43 10.72 9.02 4.80
N ASP A 44 11.36 8.71 5.94
CA ASP A 44 12.02 7.43 6.18
C ASP A 44 10.98 6.39 6.60
N LEU A 45 10.50 5.59 5.63
CA LEU A 45 9.42 4.64 5.84
C LEU A 45 9.76 3.56 6.88
N ALA A 46 11.01 3.09 6.93
CA ALA A 46 11.41 2.06 7.87
C ALA A 46 11.32 2.57 9.32
N LYS A 47 11.76 3.81 9.57
CA LYS A 47 11.61 4.45 10.90
C LYS A 47 10.16 4.77 11.21
N PHE A 48 9.40 5.22 10.21
CA PHE A 48 7.98 5.52 10.38
C PHE A 48 7.19 4.27 10.80
N GLU A 49 7.36 3.14 10.09
CA GLU A 49 6.67 1.89 10.42
C GLU A 49 7.11 1.31 11.76
N ALA A 50 8.40 1.39 12.09
CA ALA A 50 8.89 0.96 13.41
C ALA A 50 8.23 1.73 14.57
N GLN A 51 7.82 2.98 14.35
CA GLN A 51 7.19 3.82 15.35
C GLN A 51 5.65 3.77 15.33
N TYR A 52 5.05 3.70 14.14
CA TYR A 52 3.61 3.89 13.93
C TYR A 52 2.89 2.63 13.39
N GLY A 53 3.59 1.49 13.37
CA GLY A 53 3.05 0.20 12.98
C GLY A 53 3.48 -0.24 11.58
N HIS A 54 3.65 -1.56 11.45
CA HIS A 54 3.96 -2.23 10.19
C HIS A 54 2.69 -2.53 9.40
N GLU A 55 2.79 -2.47 8.08
CA GLU A 55 1.67 -2.67 7.18
C GLU A 55 1.10 -4.08 7.23
N GLU A 56 1.95 -5.07 7.48
CA GLU A 56 1.58 -6.47 7.68
C GLU A 56 0.71 -6.71 8.93
N ASN A 57 0.60 -5.70 9.80
CA ASN A 57 -0.14 -5.75 11.06
C ASN A 57 -1.43 -4.92 11.05
N LEU A 58 -1.78 -4.31 9.91
CA LEU A 58 -3.06 -3.60 9.78
C LEU A 58 -4.21 -4.56 10.11
N THR A 59 -5.17 -4.08 10.89
CA THR A 59 -6.47 -4.75 11.04
C THR A 59 -7.30 -4.57 9.77
N ARG A 60 -8.35 -5.39 9.60
CA ARG A 60 -9.32 -5.24 8.50
C ARG A 60 -9.86 -3.82 8.42
N SER A 61 -10.31 -3.26 9.55
CA SER A 61 -10.86 -1.91 9.60
C SER A 61 -9.86 -0.85 9.16
N GLU A 62 -8.60 -0.97 9.61
CA GLU A 62 -7.55 -0.02 9.23
C GLU A 62 -7.15 -0.16 7.76
N TRP A 63 -7.12 -1.38 7.24
CA TRP A 63 -6.86 -1.64 5.82
C TRP A 63 -7.96 -1.06 4.93
N THR A 64 -9.23 -1.31 5.23
CA THR A 64 -10.36 -0.76 4.46
C THR A 64 -10.37 0.77 4.50
N GLU A 65 -10.09 1.35 5.67
CA GLU A 65 -9.96 2.80 5.83
C GLU A 65 -8.79 3.37 5.02
N ALA A 66 -7.61 2.78 5.15
CA ALA A 66 -6.40 3.20 4.45
C ALA A 66 -6.53 3.06 2.93
N ALA A 67 -7.14 1.99 2.43
CA ALA A 67 -7.41 1.79 1.01
C ALA A 67 -8.27 2.92 0.44
N ARG A 68 -9.35 3.31 1.13
CA ARG A 68 -10.21 4.45 0.73
C ARG A 68 -9.46 5.77 0.74
N ASN A 69 -8.63 6.00 1.75
CA ASN A 69 -7.82 7.21 1.85
C ASN A 69 -6.74 7.28 0.77
N LEU A 70 -6.13 6.15 0.39
CA LEU A 70 -5.21 6.07 -0.74
C LEU A 70 -5.90 6.44 -2.05
N ILE A 71 -7.09 5.89 -2.33
CA ILE A 71 -7.86 6.23 -3.55
C ILE A 71 -8.13 7.74 -3.61
N ARG A 72 -8.62 8.33 -2.52
CA ARG A 72 -8.87 9.78 -2.41
C ARG A 72 -7.60 10.60 -2.63
N PHE A 73 -6.48 10.16 -2.06
CA PHE A 73 -5.20 10.81 -2.25
C PHE A 73 -4.78 10.78 -3.74
N LEU A 74 -4.90 9.62 -4.40
CA LEU A 74 -4.58 9.49 -5.82
C LEU A 74 -5.45 10.41 -6.69
N ASP A 75 -6.76 10.50 -6.41
CA ASP A 75 -7.65 11.43 -7.09
C ASP A 75 -7.26 12.91 -6.87
N SER A 76 -6.66 13.23 -5.72
CA SER A 76 -6.25 14.61 -5.42
C SER A 76 -4.94 15.05 -6.09
N ILE A 77 -4.05 14.12 -6.42
CA ILE A 77 -2.72 14.42 -6.98
C ILE A 77 -2.62 14.17 -8.49
N VAL A 78 -3.54 13.42 -9.06
CA VAL A 78 -3.57 13.12 -10.50
C VAL A 78 -4.49 14.13 -11.19
N PRO A 79 -3.98 14.95 -12.14
CA PRO A 79 -4.82 15.89 -12.89
C PRO A 79 -5.93 15.19 -13.66
N ASP A 80 -7.04 15.89 -13.91
CA ASP A 80 -8.12 15.40 -14.75
C ASP A 80 -7.59 14.97 -16.13
N GLY A 81 -7.82 13.70 -16.47
CA GLY A 81 -7.34 13.10 -17.71
C GLY A 81 -7.87 11.68 -17.91
N PRO A 82 -7.49 11.03 -19.03
CA PRO A 82 -7.91 9.65 -19.33
C PRO A 82 -7.25 8.63 -18.39
N TYR A 83 -6.12 8.98 -17.78
CA TYR A 83 -5.42 8.12 -16.82
C TYR A 83 -5.96 8.34 -15.41
N ARG A 84 -6.60 7.32 -14.84
CA ARG A 84 -7.13 7.33 -13.48
C ARG A 84 -6.57 6.16 -12.65
N PRO A 85 -5.44 6.37 -11.94
CA PRO A 85 -4.87 5.36 -11.04
C PRO A 85 -5.86 4.88 -9.99
N SER A 86 -6.69 5.79 -9.49
CA SER A 86 -7.75 5.51 -8.53
C SER A 86 -8.68 4.39 -9.00
N THR A 87 -9.11 4.39 -10.27
CA THR A 87 -9.97 3.32 -10.82
C THR A 87 -9.32 1.94 -10.76
N ARG A 88 -8.02 1.84 -11.06
CA ARG A 88 -7.30 0.56 -10.95
C ARG A 88 -7.18 0.10 -9.50
N TRP A 89 -6.93 1.03 -8.58
CA TRP A 89 -6.83 0.72 -7.16
C TRP A 89 -8.19 0.39 -6.54
N ASP A 90 -9.26 1.03 -7.01
CA ASP A 90 -10.64 0.72 -6.65
C ASP A 90 -11.00 -0.72 -7.04
N SER A 91 -10.74 -1.15 -8.29
CA SER A 91 -10.94 -2.55 -8.70
C SER A 91 -10.12 -3.54 -7.87
N HIS A 92 -8.89 -3.18 -7.51
CA HIS A 92 -7.99 -4.02 -6.72
C HIS A 92 -8.49 -4.23 -5.29
N PHE A 93 -8.78 -3.13 -4.58
CA PHE A 93 -9.31 -3.21 -3.22
C PHE A 93 -10.72 -3.79 -3.20
N GLY A 94 -11.55 -3.46 -4.19
CA GLY A 94 -12.90 -4.00 -4.34
C GLY A 94 -12.93 -5.51 -4.58
N PHE A 95 -11.97 -6.08 -5.29
CA PHE A 95 -11.83 -7.54 -5.40
C PHE A 95 -11.69 -8.20 -4.03
N PHE A 96 -10.82 -7.66 -3.16
CA PHE A 96 -10.61 -8.22 -1.83
C PHE A 96 -11.77 -7.92 -0.89
N ASP A 97 -12.33 -6.70 -0.91
CA ASP A 97 -13.42 -6.28 -0.02
C ASP A 97 -14.75 -7.01 -0.30
N SER A 98 -14.93 -7.52 -1.53
CA SER A 98 -16.11 -8.30 -1.95
C SER A 98 -16.05 -9.79 -1.63
N ARG A 99 -14.96 -10.27 -1.02
CA ARG A 99 -14.80 -11.69 -0.66
C ARG A 99 -15.73 -12.09 0.48
N GLU A 100 -16.47 -13.19 0.31
CA GLU A 100 -17.32 -13.76 1.37
C GLU A 100 -16.49 -14.28 2.56
N ASP A 101 -15.29 -14.77 2.28
CA ASP A 101 -14.35 -15.34 3.24
C ASP A 101 -13.33 -14.32 3.75
N LEU A 102 -13.59 -13.02 3.56
CA LEU A 102 -12.66 -11.95 3.90
C LEU A 102 -12.20 -12.04 5.36
N ASP A 103 -13.13 -12.20 6.31
CA ASP A 103 -12.79 -12.22 7.73
C ASP A 103 -11.86 -13.38 8.11
N THR A 104 -12.13 -14.57 7.57
CA THR A 104 -11.34 -15.77 7.84
C THR A 104 -9.97 -15.71 7.18
N ASN A 105 -9.88 -15.10 5.99
CA ASN A 105 -8.67 -15.10 5.17
C ASN A 105 -7.96 -13.74 5.14
N PHE A 106 -8.28 -12.82 6.06
CA PHE A 106 -7.80 -11.43 6.00
C PHE A 106 -6.27 -11.33 6.02
N LYS A 107 -5.58 -12.15 6.81
CA LYS A 107 -4.11 -12.14 6.83
C LYS A 107 -3.50 -12.47 5.46
N ALA A 108 -4.06 -13.46 4.77
CA ALA A 108 -3.63 -13.82 3.41
C ALA A 108 -3.95 -12.68 2.42
N ILE A 109 -5.13 -12.08 2.52
CA ILE A 109 -5.52 -10.92 1.71
C ILE A 109 -4.54 -9.76 1.90
N LEU A 110 -4.22 -9.39 3.14
CA LEU A 110 -3.31 -8.29 3.45
C LEU A 110 -1.91 -8.53 2.89
N LEU A 111 -1.36 -9.73 3.06
CA LEU A 111 -0.04 -10.09 2.53
C LEU A 111 -0.03 -10.09 0.99
N LEU A 112 -1.11 -10.56 0.35
CA LEU A 112 -1.23 -10.54 -1.10
C LEU A 112 -1.38 -9.11 -1.63
N ASP A 113 -2.18 -8.26 -1.00
CA ASP A 113 -2.30 -6.84 -1.33
C ASP A 113 -0.91 -6.17 -1.32
N ILE A 114 -0.18 -6.28 -0.20
CA ILE A 114 1.19 -5.73 -0.06
C ILE A 114 2.09 -6.20 -1.20
N ARG A 115 2.09 -7.50 -1.50
CA ARG A 115 2.88 -8.08 -2.59
C ARG A 115 2.47 -7.51 -3.95
N MET A 116 1.19 -7.56 -4.29
CA MET A 116 0.69 -7.09 -5.60
C MET A 116 0.91 -5.59 -5.79
N ARG A 117 0.88 -4.80 -4.72
CA ARG A 117 1.25 -3.37 -4.78
C ARG A 117 2.72 -3.15 -5.07
N LYS A 118 3.61 -3.91 -4.44
CA LYS A 118 5.04 -3.88 -4.72
C LYS A 118 5.33 -4.34 -6.16
N ASP A 119 4.71 -5.44 -6.58
CA ASP A 119 4.86 -6.00 -7.92
C ASP A 119 4.38 -5.01 -9.00
N TYR A 120 3.25 -4.34 -8.79
CA TYR A 120 2.74 -3.34 -9.74
C TYR A 120 3.68 -2.13 -9.90
N ILE A 121 4.36 -1.71 -8.83
CA ILE A 121 5.35 -0.64 -8.89
C ILE A 121 6.60 -1.06 -9.67
N ALA A 122 7.00 -2.34 -9.56
CA ALA A 122 8.11 -2.89 -10.31
C ALA A 122 7.75 -3.10 -11.79
N GLN A 123 6.58 -3.65 -12.07
CA GLN A 123 6.07 -3.92 -13.40
C GLN A 123 4.53 -3.76 -13.41
N PRO A 124 4.00 -2.67 -14.00
CA PRO A 124 2.57 -2.47 -14.09
C PRO A 124 1.87 -3.60 -14.86
N PHE A 125 0.72 -4.03 -14.35
CA PHE A 125 -0.12 -5.07 -14.94
C PHE A 125 -1.60 -4.70 -14.85
N GLU A 126 -2.42 -5.26 -15.74
CA GLU A 126 -3.86 -5.02 -15.73
C GLU A 126 -4.58 -5.86 -14.68
N PHE A 127 -5.68 -5.33 -14.16
CA PHE A 127 -6.53 -6.06 -13.23
C PHE A 127 -7.16 -7.28 -13.94
N SER A 128 -7.07 -8.44 -13.29
CA SER A 128 -7.66 -9.69 -13.78
C SER A 128 -8.19 -10.50 -12.61
N VAL A 129 -9.52 -10.73 -12.61
CA VAL A 129 -10.18 -11.49 -11.53
C VAL A 129 -9.62 -12.91 -11.41
N SER A 130 -9.36 -13.58 -12.54
CA SER A 130 -8.82 -14.94 -12.53
C SER A 130 -7.39 -14.98 -11.98
N TYR A 131 -6.57 -14.00 -12.33
CA TYR A 131 -5.22 -13.88 -11.80
C TYR A 131 -5.25 -13.65 -10.28
N TYR A 132 -6.08 -12.72 -9.81
CA TYR A 132 -6.21 -12.41 -8.39
C TYR A 132 -6.74 -13.60 -7.58
N ALA A 133 -7.77 -14.30 -8.09
CA ALA A 133 -8.30 -15.49 -7.45
C ALA A 133 -7.25 -16.61 -7.33
N SER A 134 -6.45 -16.82 -8.38
CA SER A 134 -5.35 -17.78 -8.36
C SER A 134 -4.30 -17.41 -7.31
N GLN A 135 -3.80 -16.16 -7.33
CA GLN A 135 -2.79 -15.70 -6.37
C GLN A 135 -3.30 -15.70 -4.92
N LEU A 136 -4.58 -15.43 -4.69
CA LEU A 136 -5.18 -15.51 -3.36
C LEU A 136 -5.29 -16.95 -2.87
N GLY A 137 -5.66 -17.89 -3.74
CA GLY A 137 -5.65 -19.32 -3.41
C GLY A 137 -4.27 -19.85 -3.06
N ASP A 138 -3.22 -19.36 -3.73
CA ASP A 138 -1.82 -19.66 -3.37
C ASP A 138 -1.48 -19.08 -1.99
N MET A 139 -1.77 -17.80 -1.78
CA MET A 139 -1.43 -17.11 -0.52
C MET A 139 -2.16 -17.70 0.70
N ILE A 140 -3.43 -18.08 0.57
CA ILE A 140 -4.19 -18.72 1.65
C ILE A 140 -3.52 -20.03 2.07
N ARG A 141 -3.13 -20.87 1.09
CA ARG A 141 -2.42 -22.13 1.37
C ARG A 141 -1.09 -21.88 2.06
N ASP A 142 -0.34 -20.88 1.61
CA ASP A 142 0.95 -20.52 2.20
C ASP A 142 0.82 -20.04 3.66
N VAL A 143 -0.19 -19.24 3.97
CA VAL A 143 -0.45 -18.76 5.34
C VAL A 143 -0.87 -19.92 6.24
N GLN A 144 -1.81 -20.75 5.80
CA GLN A 144 -2.25 -21.94 6.55
C GLN A 144 -1.09 -22.91 6.83
N HIS A 145 -0.21 -23.13 5.84
CA HIS A 145 0.96 -23.99 6.02
C HIS A 145 1.99 -23.44 7.02
N LYS A 146 2.07 -22.11 7.20
CA LYS A 146 2.95 -21.48 8.19
C LYS A 146 2.38 -21.57 9.59
N GLU A 147 1.07 -21.33 9.74
CA GLU A 147 0.38 -21.41 11.04
C GLU A 147 0.35 -22.82 11.62
N VAL A 148 0.44 -23.87 10.79
CA VAL A 148 0.50 -25.28 11.25
C VAL A 148 1.91 -25.68 11.72
N LYS A 149 2.95 -24.90 11.41
CA LYS A 149 4.35 -25.21 11.75
C LYS A 149 4.88 -24.45 12.97
N GLU A 150 4.11 -23.50 13.50
CA GLU A 150 4.40 -22.74 14.73
C GLU A 150 3.71 -23.39 15.94
#